data_AF-A0AAW1P979-F1
#
_entry.id   AF-A0AAW1P979-F1
#
_cell.length_a   1.000
_cell.length_b   1.000
_cell.length_c   1.000
_cell.angle_alpha   90.00
_cell.angle_beta   90.00
_cell.angle_gamma   90.00
#
_symmetry.space_group_name_H-M   'P 1'
#
loop_
_entity.id
_entity.type
_entity.pdbx_description
1 polymer ?
#
loop_
_entity_poly.entity_id
_entity_poly.type
_entity_poly.pdbx_seq_one_letter_code
_entity_poly.pdbx_strand_id
1 'polypeptide(L)'
;MMSRSFSASQYERDFLPQRLCNWEVPANKRTSACSRHDTLKPRRGRTTPIVDHKGHLLVPKRSAAFVTEPEEWQRSPARWPQANPVISTGGAATMGYKGIQTDYLASSTVMIPTVMVPGVKERTFR
;
A
#
# COMPACT_ATOMS: atom_id res chain seq x y z
N MET A 1 7.23 -12.14 -11.19
CA MET A 1 8.64 -11.88 -10.84
C MET A 1 9.54 -12.75 -11.73
N MET A 2 10.32 -12.17 -12.64
CA MET A 2 10.99 -12.87 -13.75
C MET A 2 12.46 -13.24 -13.52
N SER A 3 13.06 -12.99 -12.35
CA SER A 3 14.46 -13.34 -12.08
C SER A 3 14.59 -14.70 -11.39
N ARG A 4 15.61 -15.47 -11.81
CA ARG A 4 16.10 -16.69 -11.15
C ARG A 4 17.60 -16.55 -10.90
N SER A 5 18.09 -17.12 -9.81
CA SER A 5 19.52 -17.27 -9.54
C SER A 5 19.96 -18.67 -9.99
N PHE A 6 21.05 -18.76 -10.76
CA PHE A 6 21.59 -20.03 -11.25
C PHE A 6 22.92 -20.34 -10.56
N SER A 7 23.26 -21.63 -10.50
CA SER A 7 24.49 -22.12 -9.90
C SER A 7 25.72 -21.62 -10.68
N ALA A 8 26.62 -20.91 -10.02
CA ALA A 8 27.94 -20.49 -10.52
C ALA A 8 29.07 -21.41 -10.01
N SER A 9 28.74 -22.64 -9.62
CA SER A 9 29.64 -23.68 -9.11
C SER A 9 30.62 -23.17 -8.06
N GLN A 10 31.85 -22.80 -8.47
CA GLN A 10 32.95 -22.45 -7.58
C GLN A 10 32.70 -21.14 -6.81
N TYR A 11 31.94 -20.21 -7.37
CA TYR A 11 31.71 -18.90 -6.76
C TYR A 11 30.50 -18.84 -5.83
N GLU A 12 29.71 -19.91 -5.74
CA GLU A 12 28.47 -19.95 -4.93
C GLU A 12 28.69 -19.56 -3.47
N ARG A 13 29.86 -19.89 -2.92
CA ARG A 13 30.19 -19.65 -1.52
C ARG A 13 30.19 -18.15 -1.19
N ASP A 14 30.69 -17.31 -2.09
CA ASP A 14 30.79 -15.86 -1.85
C ASP A 14 29.46 -15.14 -2.04
N PHE A 15 28.55 -15.72 -2.82
CA PHE A 15 27.19 -15.23 -3.04
C PHE A 15 26.17 -15.89 -2.09
N LEU A 16 26.61 -16.36 -0.92
CA LEU A 16 25.70 -16.74 0.16
C LEU A 16 25.06 -15.47 0.76
N PRO A 17 23.74 -15.45 1.03
CA PRO A 17 23.05 -14.28 1.58
C PRO A 17 23.74 -13.72 2.83
N GLN A 18 24.17 -14.59 3.75
CA GLN A 18 24.89 -14.22 4.97
C GLN A 18 26.23 -13.51 4.69
N ARG A 19 26.92 -13.86 3.61
CA ARG A 19 28.17 -13.19 3.19
C ARG A 19 27.93 -11.85 2.50
N LEU A 20 26.74 -11.67 1.93
CA LEU A 20 26.27 -10.41 1.36
C LEU A 20 25.60 -9.52 2.41
N CYS A 21 25.79 -9.83 3.70
CA CYS A 21 25.17 -9.13 4.83
C CYS A 21 23.63 -9.14 4.81
N ASN A 22 23.02 -10.08 4.09
CA ASN A 22 21.59 -10.34 4.18
C ASN A 22 21.32 -11.36 5.29
N TRP A 23 20.77 -10.86 6.40
CA TRP A 23 20.38 -11.65 7.57
C TRP A 23 18.89 -12.00 7.59
N GLU A 24 18.13 -11.54 6.61
CA GLU A 24 16.73 -11.91 6.44
C GLU A 24 16.60 -13.30 5.78
N VAL A 25 15.39 -13.85 5.78
CA VAL A 25 15.12 -15.14 5.12
C VAL A 25 15.32 -14.98 3.60
N PRO A 26 16.28 -15.71 2.99
CA PRO A 26 16.59 -15.52 1.58
C PRO A 26 15.50 -16.09 0.67
N ALA A 27 15.27 -15.41 -0.46
CA ALA A 27 14.32 -15.85 -1.47
C ALA A 27 14.83 -17.09 -2.23
N ASN A 28 14.47 -18.28 -1.75
CA ASN A 28 14.86 -19.54 -2.38
C ASN A 28 13.91 -19.90 -3.53
N LYS A 29 14.25 -19.47 -4.75
CA LYS A 29 13.53 -19.89 -5.96
C LYS A 29 14.09 -21.19 -6.50
N ARG A 30 13.25 -22.23 -6.59
CA ARG A 30 13.66 -23.54 -7.12
C ARG A 30 14.01 -23.45 -8.61
N THR A 31 15.18 -23.98 -8.96
CA THR A 31 15.54 -24.24 -10.36
C THR A 31 15.33 -25.72 -10.68
N SER A 32 15.69 -26.17 -11.89
CA SER A 32 15.74 -27.60 -12.20
C SER A 32 16.82 -28.35 -11.41
N ALA A 33 17.81 -27.60 -10.91
CA ALA A 33 18.74 -28.06 -9.89
C ALA A 33 18.06 -27.92 -8.52
N CYS A 34 18.01 -29.01 -7.76
CA CYS A 34 17.34 -29.05 -6.46
C CYS A 34 18.09 -28.21 -5.41
N SER A 35 19.42 -28.10 -5.55
CA SER A 35 20.30 -27.27 -4.74
C SER A 35 21.05 -26.24 -5.59
N ARG A 36 21.57 -25.19 -4.94
CA ARG A 36 22.44 -24.17 -5.56
C ARG A 36 23.79 -24.72 -6.02
N HIS A 37 24.18 -25.88 -5.49
CA HIS A 37 25.43 -26.56 -5.83
C HIS A 37 25.25 -27.64 -6.91
N ASP A 38 24.00 -27.93 -7.30
CA ASP A 38 23.70 -28.94 -8.30
C ASP A 38 23.72 -28.34 -9.71
N THR A 39 23.94 -29.20 -10.71
CA THR A 39 23.95 -28.82 -12.12
C THR A 39 22.54 -28.81 -12.72
N LEU A 40 22.30 -27.88 -13.64
CA LEU A 40 21.03 -27.77 -14.36
C LEU A 40 20.88 -28.91 -15.39
N LYS A 41 19.63 -29.31 -15.67
CA LYS A 41 19.35 -30.29 -16.72
C LYS A 41 19.58 -29.68 -18.10
N PRO A 42 20.25 -30.38 -19.03
CA PRO A 42 20.45 -29.88 -20.39
C PRO A 42 19.11 -29.79 -21.13
N ARG A 43 18.93 -28.73 -21.92
CA ARG A 43 17.76 -28.55 -22.80
C ARG A 43 18.01 -29.22 -24.15
N ARG A 44 16.99 -29.90 -24.67
CA ARG A 44 16.95 -30.45 -26.05
C ARG A 44 15.86 -29.74 -26.87
N GLY A 45 16.04 -29.62 -28.18
CA GLY A 45 15.05 -29.05 -29.11
C GLY A 45 15.20 -27.55 -29.37
N ARG A 46 14.22 -26.95 -30.08
CA ARG A 46 14.18 -25.53 -30.47
C ARG A 46 13.27 -24.69 -29.57
N THR A 47 13.55 -23.40 -29.45
CA THR A 47 12.67 -22.43 -28.79
C THR A 47 11.55 -21.98 -29.72
N THR A 48 10.30 -22.11 -29.30
CA THR A 48 9.12 -21.59 -30.01
C THR A 48 8.62 -20.29 -29.35
N PRO A 49 8.11 -19.32 -30.12
CA PRO A 49 7.55 -18.10 -29.57
C PRO A 49 6.25 -18.41 -28.81
N ILE A 50 6.11 -17.85 -27.61
CA ILE A 50 4.90 -17.94 -26.78
C ILE A 50 4.15 -16.61 -26.69
N VAL A 51 4.66 -15.58 -27.36
CA VAL A 51 4.20 -14.20 -27.33
C VAL A 51 4.09 -13.70 -28.77
N ASP A 52 3.13 -12.84 -29.05
CA ASP A 52 3.02 -12.12 -30.32
C ASP A 52 4.05 -10.97 -30.44
N HIS A 53 4.03 -10.28 -31.58
CA HIS A 53 4.89 -9.13 -31.86
C HIS A 53 4.60 -7.90 -30.98
N LYS A 54 3.45 -7.87 -30.27
CA LYS A 54 3.03 -6.77 -29.38
C LYS A 54 3.27 -7.06 -27.90
N GLY A 55 3.73 -8.27 -27.56
CA GLY A 55 3.98 -8.66 -26.17
C GLY A 55 2.82 -9.40 -25.49
N HIS A 56 1.77 -9.80 -26.21
CA HIS A 56 0.64 -10.57 -25.68
C HIS A 56 0.88 -12.08 -25.76
N LEU A 57 0.59 -12.77 -24.65
CA LEU A 57 0.76 -14.22 -24.53
C LEU A 57 -0.27 -14.96 -25.40
N LEU A 58 0.22 -15.92 -26.19
CA LEU A 58 -0.60 -16.82 -27.03
C LEU A 58 -1.04 -18.09 -26.28
N VAL A 59 -0.52 -18.30 -25.06
CA VAL A 59 -0.73 -19.49 -24.24
C VAL A 59 -1.49 -19.15 -22.96
N PRO A 60 -2.15 -20.13 -22.31
CA PRO A 60 -2.81 -19.91 -21.02
C PRO A 60 -1.88 -19.25 -20.01
N LYS A 61 -2.41 -18.24 -19.30
CA LYS A 61 -1.66 -17.45 -18.32
C LYS A 61 -2.42 -17.35 -17.00
N ARG A 62 -1.70 -17.04 -15.92
CA ARG A 62 -2.33 -16.66 -14.65
C ARG A 62 -3.14 -15.38 -14.84
N SER A 63 -4.32 -15.30 -14.23
CA SER A 63 -5.28 -14.21 -14.39
C SER A 63 -4.73 -12.86 -13.90
N ALA A 64 -4.01 -12.84 -12.77
CA ALA A 64 -3.35 -11.67 -12.23
C ALA A 64 -1.90 -11.99 -11.84
N ALA A 65 -0.97 -11.10 -12.23
CA ALA A 65 0.43 -11.16 -11.81
C ALA A 65 0.74 -10.19 -10.66
N PHE A 66 -0.12 -9.19 -10.44
CA PHE A 66 -0.04 -8.25 -9.34
C PHE A 66 -0.79 -8.82 -8.14
N VAL A 67 -0.20 -8.68 -6.97
CA VAL A 67 -0.77 -9.14 -5.71
C VAL A 67 -1.62 -8.01 -5.13
N THR A 68 -2.92 -8.26 -4.98
CA THR A 68 -3.84 -7.28 -4.38
C THR A 68 -3.71 -7.24 -2.85
N GLU A 69 -3.39 -8.38 -2.24
CA GLU A 69 -3.17 -8.53 -0.80
C GLU A 69 -1.75 -9.02 -0.54
N PRO A 70 -0.77 -8.10 -0.40
CA PRO A 70 0.61 -8.48 -0.17
C PRO A 70 0.77 -9.12 1.22
N GLU A 71 1.60 -10.17 1.28
CA GLU A 71 2.10 -10.72 2.53
C GLU A 71 2.86 -9.64 3.34
N GLU A 72 2.99 -9.82 4.65
CA GLU A 72 3.51 -8.77 5.54
C GLU A 72 4.91 -8.25 5.12
N TRP A 73 5.81 -9.13 4.70
CA TRP A 73 7.15 -8.80 4.20
C TRP A 73 7.17 -8.09 2.84
N GLN A 74 6.04 -8.04 2.13
CA GLN A 74 5.87 -7.30 0.87
C GLN A 74 5.25 -5.91 1.09
N ARG A 75 4.85 -5.58 2.32
CA ARG A 75 4.17 -4.30 2.59
C ARG A 75 5.16 -3.14 2.50
N SER A 76 4.74 -2.11 1.77
CA SER A 76 5.48 -0.85 1.72
C SER A 76 5.06 0.06 2.87
N PRO A 77 5.98 0.86 3.44
CA PRO A 77 5.62 1.87 4.42
C PRO A 77 4.68 2.92 3.81
N ALA A 78 3.77 3.45 4.63
CA ALA A 78 2.90 4.54 4.22
C ALA A 78 3.73 5.75 3.78
N ARG A 79 3.40 6.31 2.62
CA ARG A 79 4.02 7.51 2.07
C ARG A 79 3.07 8.69 2.21
N TRP A 80 3.60 9.91 2.21
CA TRP A 80 2.78 11.11 2.07
C TRP A 80 1.89 10.99 0.80
N PRO A 81 0.60 11.36 0.85
CA PRO A 81 -0.09 12.17 1.86
C PRO A 81 -0.78 11.37 2.99
N GLN A 82 -0.55 10.06 3.09
CA GLN A 82 -1.18 9.25 4.12
C GLN A 82 -0.66 9.64 5.51
N ALA A 83 -1.56 9.77 6.48
CA ALA A 83 -1.21 10.07 7.87
C ALA A 83 -0.27 8.99 8.41
N ASN A 84 0.82 9.43 9.04
CA ASN A 84 1.86 8.57 9.59
C ASN A 84 2.22 9.10 11.00
N PRO A 85 2.25 8.27 12.05
CA PRO A 85 2.55 8.73 13.41
C PRO A 85 3.93 9.39 13.56
N VAL A 86 4.87 9.13 12.65
CA VAL A 86 6.21 9.75 12.65
C VAL A 86 6.21 11.15 12.04
N ILE A 87 5.29 11.42 11.10
CA ILE A 87 5.24 12.68 10.35
C ILE A 87 4.04 13.46 10.85
N SER A 88 4.29 14.59 11.52
CA SER A 88 3.22 15.52 11.89
C SER A 88 2.52 16.02 10.63
N THR A 89 1.34 15.49 10.36
CA THR A 89 0.43 16.05 9.36
C THR A 89 -0.23 17.28 9.98
N GLY A 90 -0.23 18.40 9.25
CA GLY A 90 -0.91 19.62 9.70
C GLY A 90 -2.38 19.39 10.07
N GLY A 91 -2.98 20.34 10.78
CA GLY A 91 -4.38 20.25 11.21
C GLY A 91 -5.35 20.14 10.02
N ALA A 92 -6.34 19.26 10.15
CA ALA A 92 -7.46 19.23 9.21
C ALA A 92 -8.37 20.44 9.48
N ALA A 93 -8.75 21.17 8.43
CA ALA A 93 -9.74 22.23 8.53
C ALA A 93 -11.15 21.64 8.53
N THR A 94 -11.99 22.07 9.46
CA THR A 94 -13.43 21.78 9.47
C THR A 94 -14.22 23.05 9.19
N MET A 95 -15.39 22.91 8.56
CA MET A 95 -16.29 24.04 8.42
C MET A 95 -16.92 24.40 9.76
N GLY A 96 -16.75 25.65 10.20
CA GLY A 96 -17.41 26.16 11.39
C GLY A 96 -18.92 26.31 11.21
N TYR A 97 -19.68 26.08 12.29
CA TYR A 97 -21.10 26.40 12.34
C TYR A 97 -21.29 27.91 12.54
N LYS A 98 -22.25 28.52 11.82
CA LYS A 98 -22.50 29.97 11.86
C LYS A 98 -23.04 30.52 13.20
N GLY A 99 -23.32 29.65 14.16
CA GLY A 99 -23.99 30.00 15.42
C GLY A 99 -25.50 29.76 15.34
N ILE A 100 -26.15 29.88 16.49
CA ILE A 100 -27.58 29.64 16.66
C ILE A 100 -28.33 30.63 15.77
N GLN A 101 -29.15 30.10 14.87
CA GLN A 101 -30.01 30.92 14.02
C GLN A 101 -31.04 31.63 14.90
N THR A 102 -31.07 32.96 14.79
CA THR A 102 -32.07 33.81 15.44
C THR A 102 -32.70 34.72 14.39
N ASP A 103 -33.78 35.41 14.75
CA ASP A 103 -34.40 36.40 13.87
C ASP A 103 -33.52 37.66 13.67
N TYR A 104 -32.41 37.77 14.42
CA TYR A 104 -31.38 38.80 14.28
C TYR A 104 -30.03 38.16 13.91
N LEU A 105 -28.89 38.80 14.26
CA LEU A 105 -27.57 38.23 14.06
C LEU A 105 -27.41 36.86 14.75
N ALA A 106 -26.86 35.89 14.04
CA ALA A 106 -26.54 34.58 14.60
C ALA A 106 -25.55 34.73 15.76
N SER A 107 -25.78 34.00 16.84
CA SER A 107 -24.99 34.08 18.07
C SER A 107 -24.61 32.68 18.56
N SER A 108 -23.43 32.54 19.15
CA SER A 108 -22.99 31.29 19.79
C SER A 108 -23.50 31.16 21.23
N THR A 109 -24.20 32.18 21.75
CA THR A 109 -24.62 32.26 23.15
C THR A 109 -26.14 32.24 23.25
N VAL A 110 -26.66 31.39 24.14
CA VAL A 110 -28.10 31.38 24.50
C VAL A 110 -28.34 32.42 25.58
N MET A 111 -29.24 33.36 25.30
CA MET A 111 -29.73 34.32 26.30
C MET A 111 -30.96 33.75 27.00
N ILE A 112 -31.04 33.95 28.32
CA ILE A 112 -32.23 33.59 29.10
C ILE A 112 -33.34 34.61 28.76
N PRO A 113 -34.48 34.18 28.20
CA PRO A 113 -35.58 35.09 27.93
C PRO A 113 -36.22 35.56 29.24
N THR A 114 -36.66 36.82 29.28
CA THR A 114 -37.37 37.39 30.43
C THR A 114 -38.77 36.78 30.58
N VAL A 115 -39.35 36.29 29.48
CA VAL A 115 -40.68 35.65 29.42
C VAL A 115 -40.52 34.23 28.87
N MET A 116 -40.91 33.22 29.65
CA MET A 116 -40.86 31.80 29.29
C MET A 116 -42.29 31.25 29.15
N VAL A 117 -42.90 31.44 28.00
CA VAL A 117 -44.23 30.87 27.67
C VAL A 117 -44.08 29.91 26.49
N PRO A 118 -44.59 28.66 26.57
CA PRO A 118 -44.50 27.71 25.47
C PRO A 118 -45.06 28.28 24.17
N GLY A 119 -44.26 28.27 23.09
CA GLY A 119 -44.66 28.75 21.77
C GLY A 119 -44.44 30.25 21.50
N VAL A 120 -44.05 31.04 22.51
CA VAL A 120 -43.74 32.47 22.33
C VAL A 120 -42.30 32.66 21.84
N LYS A 121 -42.11 33.52 20.83
CA LYS A 121 -40.81 33.79 20.18
C LYS A 121 -40.15 35.12 20.61
N GLU A 122 -40.65 35.78 21.65
CA GLU A 122 -40.10 37.06 22.10
C GLU A 122 -38.66 36.92 22.62
N ARG A 123 -37.77 37.79 22.11
CA ARG A 123 -36.39 37.91 22.56
C ARG A 123 -35.98 39.38 22.61
N THR A 124 -35.21 39.73 23.63
CA THR A 124 -34.65 41.07 23.79
C THR A 124 -33.26 41.12 23.19
N PHE A 125 -33.13 41.75 22.02
CA PHE A 125 -31.84 42.07 21.41
C PHE A 125 -31.46 43.50 21.83
N ARG A 126 -30.21 43.73 22.24
CA ARG A 126 -29.68 45.06 22.59
C ARG A 126 -28.92 45.65 21.41
#